data_AF-A0AAD1YT43-F1
#
_entry.id   AF-A0AAD1YT43-F1
#
_cell.length_a   1.000
_cell.length_b   1.000
_cell.length_c   1.000
_cell.angle_alpha   90.00
_cell.angle_beta   90.00
_cell.angle_gamma   90.00
#
_symmetry.space_group_name_H-M   'P 1'
#
loop_
_entity.id
_entity.type
_entity.pdbx_description
1 polymer ?
#
loop_
_entity_poly.entity_id
_entity_poly.type
_entity_poly.pdbx_seq_one_letter_code
_entity_poly.pdbx_strand_id
1 'polypeptide(L)'
;MSPNQSQFINETSVFKVRKNLTVDGIEFYITDTFGKGLFESCKDVKFGTMNTRAVDFVDGGAKNFREWYAFIGTKAGLDVLGSPYSINFLPAANESSGMRPMNVSTYSCGDTSLGCSCGDCSSSPICSNSAPPPHQKHSCSVRIGSLKAKCIEVAMAILYIILVSLFLGWGFFHRKRERSPASRHVNSKKDKNTPIQVLGDAPQTANRVQLSIVQEYMSKFFRRYGSWVARNPTPYCFCHWLLFLCFALLIIATIPASVNGKAPSIVTESNIKLLFDIQKKVDGIRANYFGTMVSLTDICMKPLGKDCATQSVLQALANRA
;
A
#
# COMPACT_ATOMS: atom_id res chain seq x y z
N MET A 1 29.94 -25.41 33.90
CA MET A 1 29.41 -24.45 34.91
C MET A 1 30.41 -23.31 35.02
N SER A 2 29.97 -22.10 35.40
CA SER A 2 30.90 -20.99 35.66
C SER A 2 31.56 -21.19 37.04
N PRO A 3 32.89 -21.10 37.17
CA PRO A 3 33.55 -21.26 38.47
C PRO A 3 33.19 -20.14 39.47
N ASN A 4 32.75 -18.98 38.97
CA ASN A 4 32.42 -17.79 39.76
C ASN A 4 30.90 -17.58 39.92
N GLN A 5 30.09 -18.64 39.80
CA GLN A 5 28.62 -18.55 39.78
C GLN A 5 28.03 -17.80 40.99
N SER A 6 28.61 -17.98 42.18
CA SER A 6 28.21 -17.30 43.43
C SER A 6 28.47 -15.78 43.45
N GLN A 7 29.21 -15.23 42.48
CA GLN A 7 29.39 -13.78 42.40
C GLN A 7 28.17 -13.06 41.81
N PHE A 8 27.32 -13.77 41.04
CA PHE A 8 26.24 -13.17 40.25
C PHE A 8 24.90 -13.91 40.34
N ILE A 9 24.78 -14.99 41.12
CA ILE A 9 23.50 -15.67 41.40
C ILE A 9 23.26 -15.73 42.91
N ASN A 10 22.05 -15.34 43.34
CA ASN A 10 21.57 -15.43 44.71
C ASN A 10 20.32 -16.33 44.76
N GLU A 11 20.22 -17.22 45.74
CA GLU A 11 19.07 -18.12 45.90
C GLU A 11 17.98 -17.45 46.74
N THR A 12 16.76 -17.32 46.20
CA THR A 12 15.65 -16.61 46.87
C THR A 12 14.55 -17.54 47.38
N SER A 13 14.37 -18.72 46.79
CA SER A 13 13.47 -19.74 47.31
C SER A 13 13.93 -21.16 47.01
N VAL A 14 13.58 -22.08 47.90
CA VAL A 14 13.85 -23.53 47.77
C VAL A 14 12.58 -24.33 48.03
N PHE A 15 12.38 -25.38 47.25
CA PHE A 15 11.31 -26.36 47.40
C PHE A 15 11.88 -27.72 47.81
N LYS A 16 11.12 -28.50 48.60
CA LYS A 16 11.59 -29.78 49.16
C LYS A 16 11.07 -30.97 48.36
N VAL A 17 11.91 -31.53 47.49
CA VAL A 17 11.60 -32.74 46.73
C VAL A 17 12.02 -33.98 47.55
N ARG A 18 11.03 -34.68 48.11
CA ARG A 18 11.21 -35.85 49.00
C ARG A 18 12.03 -35.52 50.26
N LYS A 19 13.35 -35.75 50.22
CA LYS A 19 14.30 -35.46 51.31
C LYS A 19 15.29 -34.34 50.96
N ASN A 20 15.42 -33.98 49.68
CA ASN A 20 16.38 -32.99 49.21
C ASN A 20 15.73 -31.62 49.12
N LEU A 21 16.52 -30.57 49.35
CA LEU A 21 16.16 -29.22 48.94
C LEU A 21 16.54 -29.04 47.46
N THR A 22 15.77 -28.24 46.74
CA THR A 22 15.96 -27.91 45.32
C THR A 22 15.63 -26.44 45.14
N VAL A 23 16.41 -25.70 44.36
CA VAL A 23 16.18 -24.27 44.13
C VAL A 23 14.90 -24.08 43.33
N ASP A 24 14.05 -23.17 43.79
CA ASP A 24 12.74 -22.85 43.20
C ASP A 24 12.67 -21.40 42.68
N GLY A 25 13.60 -20.55 43.13
CA GLY A 25 13.77 -19.17 42.70
C GLY A 25 15.19 -18.64 42.94
N ILE A 26 15.69 -17.86 41.98
CA ILE A 26 16.96 -17.12 42.06
C ILE A 26 16.81 -15.65 41.63
N GLU A 27 17.74 -14.83 42.09
CA GLU A 27 18.13 -13.59 41.42
C GLU A 27 19.39 -13.85 40.59
N PHE A 28 19.43 -13.31 39.38
CA PHE A 28 20.58 -13.35 38.50
C PHE A 28 21.02 -11.91 38.19
N TYR A 29 22.20 -11.53 38.67
CA TYR A 29 22.77 -10.21 38.46
C TYR A 29 23.54 -10.16 37.14
N ILE A 30 23.15 -9.27 36.22
CA ILE A 30 23.59 -9.28 34.81
C ILE A 30 23.58 -7.87 34.23
N THR A 31 24.58 -7.51 33.41
CA THR A 31 24.61 -6.15 32.85
C THR A 31 23.56 -5.96 31.73
N ASP A 32 22.87 -4.81 31.74
CA ASP A 32 21.97 -4.39 30.67
C ASP A 32 22.67 -4.35 29.29
N THR A 33 23.98 -4.09 29.27
CA THR A 33 24.81 -4.12 28.05
C THR A 33 24.92 -5.53 27.47
N PHE A 34 25.12 -6.56 28.30
CA PHE A 34 25.10 -7.95 27.87
C PHE A 34 23.70 -8.35 27.38
N GLY A 35 22.66 -8.05 28.16
CA GLY A 35 21.28 -8.40 27.79
C GLY A 35 20.82 -7.76 26.47
N LYS A 36 21.11 -6.48 26.28
CA LYS A 36 20.85 -5.80 25.00
C LYS A 36 21.68 -6.40 23.87
N GLY A 37 22.97 -6.65 24.05
CA GLY A 37 23.83 -7.22 23.01
C GLY A 37 23.38 -8.61 22.54
N LEU A 38 22.94 -9.45 23.48
CA LEU A 38 22.48 -10.81 23.21
C LEU A 38 21.08 -10.86 22.59
N PHE A 39 20.18 -9.94 22.96
CA PHE A 39 18.89 -9.79 22.29
C PHE A 39 19.07 -9.26 20.85
N GLU A 40 19.88 -8.21 20.67
CA GLU A 40 20.09 -7.58 19.36
C GLU A 40 20.80 -8.49 18.34
N SER A 41 21.59 -9.47 18.78
CA SER A 41 22.19 -10.47 17.88
C SER A 41 21.24 -11.60 17.48
N CYS A 42 20.17 -11.85 18.26
CA CYS A 42 19.25 -12.98 18.05
C CYS A 42 17.86 -12.57 17.51
N LYS A 43 17.44 -11.31 17.65
CA LYS A 43 16.06 -10.85 17.37
C LYS A 43 15.54 -11.14 15.95
N ASP A 44 16.41 -11.17 14.94
CA ASP A 44 16.05 -11.36 13.52
C ASP A 44 16.20 -12.81 13.05
N VAL A 45 16.76 -13.70 13.88
CA VAL A 45 17.03 -15.12 13.56
C VAL A 45 15.72 -15.84 13.27
N LYS A 46 15.69 -16.70 12.24
CA LYS A 46 14.45 -17.34 11.78
C LYS A 46 14.38 -18.83 12.08
N PHE A 47 13.16 -19.27 12.41
CA PHE A 47 12.87 -20.70 12.45
C PHE A 47 12.62 -21.19 11.01
N GLY A 48 13.61 -21.83 10.40
CA GLY A 48 13.68 -22.05 8.95
C GLY A 48 12.50 -22.78 8.30
N THR A 49 11.78 -23.62 9.04
CA THR A 49 10.57 -24.33 8.54
C THR A 49 9.30 -23.48 8.57
N MET A 50 9.28 -22.39 9.34
CA MET A 50 8.11 -21.52 9.53
C MET A 50 8.32 -20.08 9.00
N ASN A 51 9.57 -19.65 8.76
CA ASN A 51 9.96 -18.31 8.31
C ASN A 51 9.54 -17.16 9.28
N THR A 52 9.02 -17.51 10.46
CA THR A 52 8.83 -16.67 11.64
C THR A 52 10.14 -16.48 12.40
N ARG A 53 10.21 -15.51 13.32
CA ARG A 53 11.42 -15.30 14.12
C ARG A 53 11.52 -16.39 15.19
N ALA A 54 12.73 -16.76 15.58
CA ALA A 54 12.95 -17.71 16.66
C ALA A 54 12.53 -17.13 18.02
N VAL A 55 12.75 -15.81 18.21
CA VAL A 55 12.28 -15.06 19.39
C VAL A 55 10.77 -15.22 19.62
N ASP A 56 9.93 -15.09 18.56
CA ASP A 56 8.46 -15.22 18.65
C ASP A 56 7.96 -16.48 19.39
N PHE A 57 8.78 -17.54 19.45
CA PHE A 57 8.51 -18.81 20.16
C PHE A 57 9.28 -18.93 21.48
N VAL A 58 10.55 -18.53 21.50
CA VAL A 58 11.45 -18.67 22.67
C VAL A 58 11.18 -17.62 23.75
N ASP A 59 10.60 -16.48 23.39
CA ASP A 59 10.31 -15.35 24.29
C ASP A 59 8.88 -14.79 24.22
N GLY A 60 8.01 -15.45 23.45
CA GLY A 60 6.61 -15.04 23.27
C GLY A 60 6.40 -13.79 22.42
N GLY A 61 7.43 -13.31 21.71
CA GLY A 61 7.35 -12.11 20.87
C GLY A 61 7.80 -10.84 21.59
N ALA A 62 8.82 -10.95 22.46
CA ALA A 62 9.44 -9.84 23.16
C ALA A 62 10.08 -8.85 22.19
N LYS A 63 9.88 -7.55 22.45
CA LYS A 63 10.35 -6.45 21.60
C LYS A 63 11.67 -5.84 22.08
N ASN A 64 12.15 -6.27 23.25
CA ASN A 64 13.38 -5.81 23.87
C ASN A 64 13.88 -6.85 24.89
N PHE A 65 15.15 -6.70 25.29
CA PHE A 65 15.81 -7.62 26.21
C PHE A 65 15.16 -7.72 27.61
N ARG A 66 14.39 -6.71 28.07
CA ARG A 66 13.71 -6.78 29.37
C ARG A 66 12.45 -7.64 29.31
N GLU A 67 11.65 -7.50 28.25
CA GLU A 67 10.54 -8.41 27.96
C GLU A 67 11.06 -9.86 27.77
N TRP A 68 12.19 -10.02 27.07
CA TRP A 68 12.83 -11.32 26.89
C TRP A 68 13.25 -11.95 28.23
N TYR A 69 13.99 -11.21 29.05
CA TYR A 69 14.40 -11.64 30.40
C TYR A 69 13.21 -11.96 31.30
N ALA A 70 12.12 -11.19 31.24
CA ALA A 70 10.90 -11.48 31.98
C ALA A 70 10.25 -12.80 31.52
N PHE A 71 10.20 -13.08 30.22
CA PHE A 71 9.66 -14.34 29.70
C PHE A 71 10.53 -15.54 30.10
N ILE A 72 11.83 -15.54 29.77
CA ILE A 72 12.70 -16.68 30.08
C ILE A 72 12.95 -16.86 31.58
N GLY A 73 12.74 -15.81 32.39
CA GLY A 73 12.80 -15.89 33.84
C GLY A 73 11.49 -16.26 34.53
N THR A 74 10.37 -16.23 33.82
CA THR A 74 9.07 -16.66 34.35
C THR A 74 9.08 -18.17 34.55
N LYS A 75 8.69 -18.59 35.76
CA LYS A 75 8.51 -20.01 36.10
C LYS A 75 7.31 -20.57 35.33
N ALA A 76 7.57 -21.46 34.39
CA ALA A 76 6.55 -22.13 33.60
C ALA A 76 5.89 -23.31 34.35
N GLY A 77 4.67 -23.63 33.95
CA GLY A 77 4.02 -24.90 34.31
C GLY A 77 4.51 -26.06 33.44
N LEU A 78 3.97 -27.25 33.69
CA LEU A 78 4.07 -28.35 32.73
C LEU A 78 3.46 -27.90 31.38
N ASP A 79 4.09 -28.32 30.29
CA ASP A 79 3.68 -28.05 28.90
C ASP A 79 3.62 -26.56 28.47
N VAL A 80 4.24 -25.65 29.25
CA VAL A 80 4.37 -24.22 28.93
C VAL A 80 5.84 -23.84 28.74
N LEU A 81 6.13 -22.92 27.82
CA LEU A 81 7.48 -22.38 27.59
C LEU A 81 7.86 -21.33 28.64
N GLY A 82 9.11 -21.39 29.11
CA GLY A 82 9.67 -20.53 30.16
C GLY A 82 10.76 -21.27 30.94
N SER A 83 11.06 -20.85 32.17
CA SER A 83 12.05 -21.52 33.04
C SER A 83 11.39 -22.54 33.99
N PRO A 84 12.07 -23.65 34.36
CA PRO A 84 11.57 -24.59 35.37
C PRO A 84 11.49 -24.02 36.80
N TYR A 85 12.19 -22.92 37.08
CA TYR A 85 12.19 -22.21 38.36
C TYR A 85 12.25 -20.69 38.13
N SER A 86 11.92 -19.87 39.13
CA SER A 86 11.86 -18.41 38.93
C SER A 86 13.28 -17.81 38.77
N ILE A 87 13.49 -16.94 37.78
CA ILE A 87 14.77 -16.22 37.60
C ILE A 87 14.48 -14.72 37.48
N ASN A 88 14.87 -13.94 38.48
CA ASN A 88 14.75 -12.49 38.47
C ASN A 88 16.06 -11.86 37.95
N PHE A 89 16.06 -11.31 36.75
CA PHE A 89 17.25 -10.69 36.14
C PHE A 89 17.40 -9.23 36.59
N LEU A 90 18.47 -8.93 37.32
CA LEU A 90 18.71 -7.63 37.96
C LEU A 90 20.01 -6.97 37.44
N PRO A 91 20.02 -5.64 37.19
CA PRO A 91 21.19 -4.96 36.62
C PRO A 91 22.38 -4.83 37.57
N ALA A 92 22.12 -4.85 38.88
CA ALA A 92 23.12 -4.77 39.96
C ALA A 92 22.57 -5.40 41.24
N ALA A 93 23.47 -5.80 42.14
CA ALA A 93 23.14 -6.25 43.49
C ALA A 93 23.29 -5.10 44.50
N ASN A 94 22.71 -5.25 45.70
CA ASN A 94 22.95 -4.33 46.81
C ASN A 94 24.44 -4.36 47.21
N GLU A 95 25.05 -3.20 47.43
CA GLU A 95 26.51 -3.08 47.69
C GLU A 95 26.97 -3.89 48.91
N SER A 96 26.09 -4.06 49.91
CA SER A 96 26.33 -4.88 51.11
C SER A 96 26.48 -6.38 50.87
N SER A 97 26.07 -6.89 49.69
CA SER A 97 26.18 -8.31 49.33
C SER A 97 27.57 -8.73 48.87
N GLY A 98 28.42 -7.79 48.44
CA GLY A 98 29.70 -8.06 47.78
C GLY A 98 29.58 -8.70 46.38
N MET A 99 28.36 -8.97 45.90
CA MET A 99 28.08 -9.57 44.60
C MET A 99 28.34 -8.58 43.45
N ARG A 100 28.57 -9.10 42.25
CA ARG A 100 28.88 -8.31 41.04
C ARG A 100 28.09 -8.84 39.86
N PRO A 101 27.42 -7.99 39.05
CA PRO A 101 26.66 -8.45 37.90
C PRO A 101 27.59 -9.10 36.87
N MET A 102 27.11 -10.18 36.24
CA MET A 102 27.81 -10.85 35.15
C MET A 102 28.00 -9.87 34.00
N ASN A 103 29.26 -9.59 33.67
CA ASN A 103 29.66 -8.68 32.60
C ASN A 103 30.69 -9.38 31.69
N VAL A 104 30.20 -10.04 30.65
CA VAL A 104 31.01 -10.73 29.63
C VAL A 104 30.70 -10.14 28.25
N SER A 105 31.58 -10.34 27.27
CA SER A 105 31.37 -9.84 25.91
C SER A 105 30.28 -10.63 25.17
N THR A 106 29.44 -9.92 24.41
CA THR A 106 28.51 -10.51 23.44
C THR A 106 29.11 -10.43 22.04
N TYR A 107 28.84 -11.44 21.22
CA TYR A 107 29.12 -11.38 19.78
C TYR A 107 27.94 -10.72 19.06
N SER A 108 28.26 -9.75 18.19
CA SER A 108 27.24 -9.12 17.33
C SER A 108 27.06 -9.95 16.05
N CYS A 109 25.88 -9.91 15.42
CA CYS A 109 25.67 -10.66 14.17
C CYS A 109 26.56 -10.17 12.99
N GLY A 110 27.06 -8.93 13.11
CA GLY A 110 27.99 -8.32 12.14
C GLY A 110 29.45 -8.69 12.37
N ASP A 111 29.75 -9.49 13.40
CA ASP A 111 31.09 -10.01 13.68
C ASP A 111 31.49 -11.04 12.61
N THR A 112 32.65 -10.85 11.99
CA THR A 112 33.15 -11.73 10.94
C THR A 112 33.65 -13.08 11.45
N SER A 113 33.92 -13.22 12.74
CA SER A 113 34.42 -14.47 13.35
C SER A 113 33.35 -15.55 13.49
N LEU A 114 32.06 -15.16 13.60
CA LEU A 114 30.90 -16.04 13.77
C LEU A 114 29.76 -15.68 12.79
N GLY A 115 30.14 -15.26 11.57
CA GLY A 115 29.27 -14.55 10.63
C GLY A 115 27.90 -15.21 10.37
N CYS A 116 26.83 -14.46 10.65
CA CYS A 116 25.44 -14.92 10.50
C CYS A 116 24.93 -14.87 9.04
N SER A 117 23.86 -15.62 8.75
CA SER A 117 23.18 -15.56 7.45
C SER A 117 22.33 -14.28 7.31
N CYS A 118 22.14 -13.80 6.08
CA CYS A 118 21.25 -12.66 5.80
C CYS A 118 19.76 -12.97 5.96
N GLY A 119 19.38 -14.24 6.07
CA GLY A 119 18.02 -14.63 6.45
C GLY A 119 17.75 -14.41 7.94
N ASP A 120 18.82 -14.47 8.75
CA ASP A 120 18.78 -14.46 10.22
C ASP A 120 19.27 -13.14 10.83
N CYS A 121 20.04 -12.33 10.09
CA CYS A 121 20.37 -10.97 10.51
C CYS A 121 20.73 -10.07 9.32
N SER A 122 20.04 -8.93 9.20
CA SER A 122 20.30 -7.94 8.14
C SER A 122 21.65 -7.22 8.28
N SER A 123 22.24 -7.23 9.47
CA SER A 123 23.50 -6.53 9.78
C SER A 123 24.75 -7.40 9.58
N SER A 124 24.60 -8.62 9.03
CA SER A 124 25.74 -9.46 8.65
C SER A 124 26.50 -8.85 7.46
N PRO A 125 27.85 -8.88 7.44
CA PRO A 125 28.66 -8.29 6.37
C PRO A 125 28.46 -8.95 4.99
N ILE A 126 27.83 -10.12 4.95
CA ILE A 126 27.48 -10.82 3.70
C ILE A 126 26.31 -10.10 2.98
N CYS A 127 25.54 -9.28 3.71
CA CYS A 127 24.29 -8.68 3.23
C CYS A 127 24.56 -7.44 2.39
N SER A 128 25.00 -7.67 1.15
CA SER A 128 25.14 -6.64 0.12
C SER A 128 23.84 -5.85 -0.03
N ASN A 129 23.93 -4.52 0.07
CA ASN A 129 22.80 -3.59 -0.06
C ASN A 129 22.25 -3.55 -1.50
N SER A 130 21.52 -4.60 -1.88
CA SER A 130 20.66 -4.61 -3.05
C SER A 130 19.50 -3.64 -2.80
N ALA A 131 19.71 -2.37 -3.15
CA ALA A 131 18.68 -1.35 -3.07
C ALA A 131 17.41 -1.86 -3.79
N PRO A 132 16.22 -1.81 -3.15
CA PRO A 132 15.01 -2.40 -3.71
C PRO A 132 14.74 -1.80 -5.09
N PRO A 133 14.41 -2.63 -6.11
CA PRO A 133 14.20 -2.15 -7.47
C PRO A 133 13.13 -1.05 -7.45
N PRO A 134 13.39 0.11 -8.10
CA PRO A 134 12.61 1.32 -7.85
C PRO A 134 11.13 1.08 -8.13
N HIS A 135 10.30 1.23 -7.09
CA HIS A 135 8.87 0.91 -7.13
C HIS A 135 8.20 1.58 -8.33
N GLN A 136 7.85 0.78 -9.34
CA GLN A 136 7.12 1.26 -10.50
C GLN A 136 5.71 1.65 -10.05
N LYS A 137 5.50 2.95 -9.79
CA LYS A 137 4.19 3.51 -9.49
C LYS A 137 3.26 3.19 -10.67
N HIS A 138 2.33 2.25 -10.46
CA HIS A 138 1.37 1.80 -11.46
C HIS A 138 0.39 2.93 -11.83
N SER A 139 0.84 3.80 -12.73
CA SER A 139 0.01 4.81 -13.35
C SER A 139 -0.94 4.16 -14.35
N CYS A 140 -2.18 4.64 -14.38
CA CYS A 140 -3.20 4.19 -15.32
C CYS A 140 -2.65 4.27 -16.75
N SER A 141 -2.55 3.12 -17.41
CA SER A 141 -2.09 3.01 -18.80
C SER A 141 -3.01 2.08 -19.57
N VAL A 142 -3.47 2.57 -20.73
CA VAL A 142 -4.32 1.82 -21.65
C VAL A 142 -3.41 1.22 -22.73
N ARG A 143 -3.57 -0.08 -22.99
CA ARG A 143 -2.88 -0.76 -24.08
C ARG A 143 -3.78 -0.82 -25.30
N ILE A 144 -3.46 -0.03 -26.32
CA ILE A 144 -4.17 -0.01 -27.60
C ILE A 144 -3.25 -0.71 -28.61
N GLY A 145 -3.46 -2.02 -28.77
CA GLY A 145 -2.59 -2.90 -29.55
C GLY A 145 -1.17 -2.96 -29.00
N SER A 146 -0.19 -2.55 -29.83
CA SER A 146 1.23 -2.51 -29.46
C SER A 146 1.62 -1.27 -28.65
N LEU A 147 0.79 -0.22 -28.61
CA LEU A 147 1.10 1.03 -27.91
C LEU A 147 0.57 1.00 -26.47
N LYS A 148 1.42 1.41 -25.52
CA LYS A 148 1.04 1.73 -24.14
C LYS A 148 0.95 3.25 -24.03
N ALA A 149 -0.25 3.79 -23.83
CA ALA A 149 -0.48 5.21 -23.58
C ALA A 149 -0.94 5.42 -22.14
N LYS A 150 -0.57 6.53 -21.50
CA LYS A 150 -1.13 6.88 -20.18
C LYS A 150 -2.58 7.33 -20.34
N CYS A 151 -3.44 7.02 -19.37
CA CYS A 151 -4.87 7.37 -19.45
C CYS A 151 -5.11 8.88 -19.65
N ILE A 152 -4.23 9.73 -19.11
CA ILE A 152 -4.27 11.19 -19.32
C ILE A 152 -3.91 11.62 -20.75
N GLU A 153 -3.00 10.93 -21.43
CA GLU A 153 -2.62 11.22 -22.82
C GLU A 153 -3.79 10.88 -23.76
N VAL A 154 -4.46 9.76 -23.51
CA VAL A 154 -5.68 9.33 -24.25
C VAL A 154 -6.83 10.31 -24.01
N ALA A 155 -7.07 10.74 -22.76
CA ALA A 155 -8.12 11.69 -22.43
C ALA A 155 -7.92 13.06 -23.11
N MET A 156 -6.68 13.58 -23.11
CA MET A 156 -6.35 14.83 -23.80
C MET A 156 -6.48 14.72 -25.32
N ALA A 157 -6.12 13.58 -25.91
CA ALA A 157 -6.29 13.34 -27.35
C ALA A 157 -7.78 13.31 -27.75
N ILE A 158 -8.64 12.63 -26.98
CA ILE A 158 -10.09 12.60 -27.21
C ILE A 158 -10.68 14.02 -27.12
N LEU A 159 -10.32 14.79 -26.09
CA LEU A 159 -10.75 16.19 -25.94
C LEU A 159 -10.34 17.05 -27.15
N TYR A 160 -9.10 16.91 -27.62
CA TYR A 160 -8.61 17.67 -28.77
C TYR A 160 -9.39 17.32 -30.05
N ILE A 161 -9.65 16.03 -30.30
CA ILE A 161 -10.46 15.58 -31.45
C ILE A 161 -11.88 16.17 -31.39
N ILE A 162 -12.51 16.19 -30.21
CA ILE A 162 -13.83 16.81 -30.02
C ILE A 162 -13.78 18.30 -30.38
N LEU A 163 -12.82 19.06 -29.83
CA LEU A 163 -12.68 20.50 -30.09
C LEU A 163 -12.42 20.82 -31.58
N VAL A 164 -11.57 20.04 -32.25
CA VAL A 164 -11.31 20.19 -33.70
C VAL A 164 -12.54 19.82 -34.53
N SER A 165 -13.27 18.76 -34.17
CA SER A 165 -14.50 18.35 -34.87
C SER A 165 -15.60 19.42 -34.76
N LEU A 166 -15.74 20.06 -33.59
CA LEU A 166 -16.65 21.17 -33.38
C LEU A 166 -16.24 22.38 -34.24
N PHE A 167 -14.96 22.73 -34.28
CA PHE A 167 -14.45 23.85 -35.08
C PHE A 167 -14.65 23.64 -36.60
N LEU A 168 -14.33 22.45 -37.11
CA LEU A 168 -14.50 22.12 -38.52
C LEU A 168 -15.98 21.97 -38.91
N GLY A 169 -16.79 21.32 -38.07
CA GLY A 169 -18.23 21.22 -38.25
C GLY A 169 -18.91 22.60 -38.26
N TRP A 170 -18.52 23.48 -37.35
CA TRP A 170 -18.95 24.89 -37.33
C TRP A 170 -18.62 25.60 -38.64
N GLY A 171 -17.36 25.51 -39.08
CA GLY A 171 -16.89 26.10 -40.33
C GLY A 171 -17.69 25.63 -41.55
N PHE A 172 -17.95 24.32 -41.66
CA PHE A 172 -18.71 23.75 -42.78
C PHE A 172 -20.19 24.16 -42.74
N PHE A 173 -20.83 24.14 -41.57
CA PHE A 173 -22.25 24.48 -41.44
C PHE A 173 -22.49 25.98 -41.70
N HIS A 174 -21.62 26.86 -41.20
CA HIS A 174 -21.71 28.29 -41.45
C HIS A 174 -21.44 28.64 -42.93
N ARG A 175 -20.48 27.95 -43.58
CA ARG A 175 -20.20 28.09 -45.02
C ARG A 175 -21.32 27.54 -45.92
N LYS A 176 -22.14 26.60 -45.43
CA LYS A 176 -23.37 26.16 -46.10
C LYS A 176 -24.49 27.21 -45.96
N ARG A 177 -24.57 27.92 -44.84
CA ARG A 177 -25.57 28.99 -44.58
C ARG A 177 -25.37 30.24 -45.47
N GLU A 178 -24.14 30.53 -45.92
CA GLU A 178 -23.88 31.59 -46.91
C GLU A 178 -24.19 31.18 -48.37
N ARG A 179 -24.58 29.92 -48.64
CA ARG A 179 -24.78 29.39 -50.00
C ARG A 179 -26.24 29.18 -50.44
N SER A 180 -27.20 29.71 -49.70
CA SER A 180 -28.63 29.65 -50.06
C SER A 180 -29.21 31.04 -50.40
N PRO A 181 -29.07 31.53 -51.65
CA PRO A 181 -29.75 32.73 -52.12
C PRO A 181 -31.19 32.41 -52.53
N ALA A 182 -32.14 33.20 -52.05
CA ALA A 182 -33.51 33.29 -52.55
C ALA A 182 -33.87 34.77 -52.78
N SER A 183 -34.74 35.07 -53.74
CA SER A 183 -34.84 36.40 -54.35
C SER A 183 -36.24 37.03 -54.24
N ARG A 184 -36.31 38.33 -54.57
CA ARG A 184 -37.48 39.22 -54.76
C ARG A 184 -38.05 39.93 -53.51
N HIS A 185 -38.59 41.16 -53.59
CA HIS A 185 -38.39 42.32 -54.52
C HIS A 185 -39.18 43.55 -53.98
N VAL A 186 -38.89 44.79 -54.46
CA VAL A 186 -39.73 46.03 -54.31
C VAL A 186 -39.80 46.59 -52.85
N ASN A 187 -39.69 47.88 -52.48
CA ASN A 187 -39.60 49.24 -53.10
C ASN A 187 -38.87 50.21 -52.09
N SER A 188 -38.65 51.54 -52.22
CA SER A 188 -38.65 52.57 -53.29
C SER A 188 -37.93 53.85 -52.76
N LYS A 189 -37.18 54.58 -53.61
CA LYS A 189 -36.71 56.00 -53.43
C LYS A 189 -35.71 56.23 -52.26
N LYS A 190 -34.89 57.31 -52.22
CA LYS A 190 -34.82 58.55 -53.04
C LYS A 190 -33.36 59.12 -53.07
N ASP A 191 -32.97 59.79 -54.17
CA ASP A 191 -31.98 60.92 -54.34
C ASP A 191 -30.57 60.91 -53.63
N LYS A 192 -29.47 61.51 -54.16
CA LYS A 192 -28.98 61.84 -55.53
C LYS A 192 -27.52 62.42 -55.49
N ASN A 193 -26.79 62.30 -56.62
CA ASN A 193 -25.63 63.10 -57.09
C ASN A 193 -24.18 62.86 -56.55
N THR A 194 -23.20 63.15 -57.43
CA THR A 194 -21.70 63.06 -57.37
C THR A 194 -21.06 64.48 -57.33
N PRO A 195 -19.71 64.78 -57.37
CA PRO A 195 -18.54 64.04 -57.91
C PRO A 195 -17.23 64.05 -57.05
N ILE A 196 -16.03 64.07 -57.68
CA ILE A 196 -14.70 63.65 -57.16
C ILE A 196 -13.62 64.77 -57.24
N GLN A 197 -12.69 64.85 -56.26
CA GLN A 197 -11.23 65.26 -56.30
C GLN A 197 -10.73 65.41 -54.83
N VAL A 198 -9.52 65.06 -54.32
CA VAL A 198 -8.13 64.74 -54.78
C VAL A 198 -7.08 65.86 -54.57
N LEU A 199 -6.34 65.75 -53.45
CA LEU A 199 -4.95 66.21 -53.11
C LEU A 199 -4.63 65.65 -51.67
N GLY A 200 -3.42 65.57 -51.08
CA GLY A 200 -2.03 65.89 -51.45
C GLY A 200 -1.41 66.99 -50.55
N ASP A 201 -0.28 66.83 -49.83
CA ASP A 201 0.63 65.68 -49.62
C ASP A 201 1.45 65.77 -48.29
N ALA A 202 1.77 64.60 -47.70
CA ALA A 202 2.92 64.28 -46.80
C ALA A 202 3.15 65.08 -45.47
N PRO A 203 4.06 64.63 -44.54
CA PRO A 203 4.73 63.33 -44.38
C PRO A 203 4.49 62.63 -43.00
N GLN A 204 4.95 61.37 -42.86
CA GLN A 204 5.55 60.68 -41.68
C GLN A 204 5.10 61.14 -40.24
N THR A 205 4.62 60.30 -39.31
CA THR A 205 5.12 58.97 -38.91
C THR A 205 4.02 58.08 -38.26
N ALA A 206 3.42 57.18 -39.03
CA ALA A 206 2.72 56.03 -38.45
C ALA A 206 3.68 54.83 -38.40
N ASN A 207 4.15 54.44 -37.21
CA ASN A 207 4.98 53.24 -37.04
C ASN A 207 4.20 51.99 -37.42
N ARG A 208 4.26 51.62 -38.72
CA ARG A 208 3.70 50.38 -39.26
C ARG A 208 4.59 49.21 -38.80
N VAL A 209 4.41 48.82 -37.53
CA VAL A 209 4.93 47.57 -37.00
C VAL A 209 4.56 46.45 -37.98
N GLN A 210 5.55 45.73 -38.52
CA GLN A 210 5.31 44.58 -39.38
C GLN A 210 4.76 43.43 -38.54
N LEU A 211 3.46 43.52 -38.23
CA LEU A 211 2.68 42.38 -37.77
C LEU A 211 2.80 41.30 -38.84
N SER A 212 3.30 40.13 -38.42
CA SER A 212 3.39 38.96 -39.29
C SER A 212 2.01 38.61 -39.85
N ILE A 213 1.96 37.94 -41.01
CA ILE A 213 0.71 37.48 -41.63
C ILE A 213 -0.14 36.66 -40.64
N VAL A 214 0.52 35.89 -39.77
CA VAL A 214 -0.11 35.16 -38.66
C VAL A 214 -0.80 36.12 -37.68
N GLN A 215 -0.16 37.20 -37.27
CA GLN A 215 -0.70 38.15 -36.30
C GLN A 215 -1.84 39.01 -36.88
N GLU A 216 -1.78 39.37 -38.17
CA GLU A 216 -2.92 40.00 -38.84
C GLU A 216 -4.11 39.03 -38.94
N TYR A 217 -3.86 37.77 -39.35
CA TYR A 217 -4.88 36.73 -39.42
C TYR A 217 -5.52 36.45 -38.06
N MET A 218 -4.72 36.31 -37.00
CA MET A 218 -5.19 36.19 -35.62
C MET A 218 -6.06 37.39 -35.21
N SER A 219 -5.64 38.62 -35.51
CA SER A 219 -6.43 39.83 -35.17
C SER A 219 -7.81 39.85 -35.84
N LYS A 220 -7.88 39.43 -37.11
CA LYS A 220 -9.12 39.32 -37.89
C LYS A 220 -9.99 38.17 -37.38
N PHE A 221 -9.38 37.03 -37.04
CA PHE A 221 -10.06 35.86 -36.46
C PHE A 221 -10.69 36.20 -35.10
N PHE A 222 -9.91 36.69 -34.13
CA PHE A 222 -10.40 37.02 -32.79
C PHE A 222 -11.44 38.14 -32.79
N ARG A 223 -11.30 39.18 -33.62
CA ARG A 223 -12.36 40.20 -33.78
C ARG A 223 -13.67 39.61 -34.29
N ARG A 224 -13.62 38.70 -35.28
CA ARG A 224 -14.81 38.09 -35.88
C ARG A 224 -15.46 37.07 -34.94
N TYR A 225 -14.66 36.32 -34.19
CA TYR A 225 -15.10 35.43 -33.10
C TYR A 225 -15.76 36.21 -31.97
N GLY A 226 -15.10 37.22 -31.41
CA GLY A 226 -15.63 38.04 -30.32
C GLY A 226 -16.91 38.79 -30.70
N SER A 227 -16.97 39.35 -31.92
CA SER A 227 -18.19 39.97 -32.45
C SER A 227 -19.35 38.95 -32.62
N TRP A 228 -19.05 37.69 -32.96
CA TRP A 228 -20.08 36.65 -33.04
C TRP A 228 -20.59 36.23 -31.65
N VAL A 229 -19.70 36.02 -30.67
CA VAL A 229 -20.05 35.70 -29.27
C VAL A 229 -20.91 36.81 -28.66
N ALA A 230 -20.50 38.08 -28.83
CA ALA A 230 -21.26 39.24 -28.35
C ALA A 230 -22.66 39.37 -28.99
N ARG A 231 -22.86 38.79 -30.19
CA ARG A 231 -24.14 38.84 -30.92
C ARG A 231 -25.07 37.66 -30.63
N ASN A 232 -24.56 36.56 -30.07
CA ASN A 232 -25.33 35.37 -29.70
C ASN A 232 -24.85 34.77 -28.36
N PRO A 233 -24.94 35.50 -27.23
CA PRO A 233 -24.36 35.07 -25.97
C PRO A 233 -25.05 33.82 -25.39
N THR A 234 -26.38 33.72 -25.48
CA THR A 234 -27.19 32.65 -24.87
C THR A 234 -26.78 31.23 -25.30
N PRO A 235 -26.72 30.88 -26.61
CA PRO A 235 -26.28 29.55 -27.04
C PRO A 235 -24.79 29.28 -26.75
N TYR A 236 -23.94 30.31 -26.74
CA TYR A 236 -22.52 30.16 -26.42
C TYR A 236 -22.33 29.74 -24.96
N CYS A 237 -22.96 30.45 -24.02
CA CYS A 237 -22.92 30.12 -22.59
C CYS A 237 -23.52 28.72 -22.33
N PHE A 238 -24.64 28.37 -22.97
CA PHE A 238 -25.26 27.06 -22.82
C PHE A 238 -24.33 25.91 -23.26
N CYS A 239 -23.67 26.04 -24.42
CA CYS A 239 -22.68 25.04 -24.87
C CYS A 239 -21.48 24.93 -23.93
N HIS A 240 -21.02 26.06 -23.36
CA HIS A 240 -19.93 26.06 -22.39
C HIS A 240 -20.33 25.38 -21.07
N TRP A 241 -21.51 25.69 -20.53
CA TRP A 241 -22.05 25.03 -19.33
C TRP A 241 -22.25 23.52 -19.54
N LEU A 242 -22.71 23.08 -20.72
CA LEU A 242 -22.83 21.66 -21.05
C LEU A 242 -21.46 20.94 -21.06
N LEU A 243 -20.42 21.57 -21.61
CA LEU A 243 -19.06 21.04 -21.57
C LEU A 243 -18.51 20.95 -20.13
N PHE A 244 -18.72 21.98 -19.30
CA PHE A 244 -18.35 21.95 -17.89
C PHE A 244 -19.12 20.88 -17.10
N LEU A 245 -20.42 20.69 -17.37
CA LEU A 245 -21.23 19.64 -16.75
C LEU A 245 -20.70 18.24 -17.11
N CYS A 246 -20.41 17.98 -18.39
CA CYS A 246 -19.82 16.72 -18.82
C CYS A 246 -18.43 16.47 -18.19
N PHE A 247 -17.60 17.51 -18.03
CA PHE A 247 -16.32 17.39 -17.34
C PHE A 247 -16.48 17.09 -15.85
N ALA A 248 -17.41 17.76 -15.16
CA ALA A 248 -17.71 17.49 -13.75
C ALA A 248 -18.23 16.05 -13.56
N LEU A 249 -19.12 15.58 -14.44
CA LEU A 249 -19.63 14.21 -14.40
C LEU A 249 -18.53 13.16 -14.67
N LEU A 250 -17.60 13.43 -15.59
CA LEU A 250 -16.43 12.55 -15.81
C LEU A 250 -15.49 12.52 -14.60
N ILE A 251 -15.28 13.64 -13.91
CA ILE A 251 -14.49 13.70 -12.67
C ILE A 251 -15.19 12.91 -11.56
N ILE A 252 -16.49 13.10 -11.36
CA ILE A 252 -17.29 12.36 -10.38
C ILE A 252 -17.29 10.84 -10.67
N ALA A 253 -17.36 10.44 -11.94
CA ALA A 253 -17.34 9.03 -12.35
C ALA A 253 -15.94 8.38 -12.31
N THR A 254 -14.86 9.17 -12.23
CA THR A 254 -13.47 8.66 -12.14
C THR A 254 -12.87 8.75 -10.74
N ILE A 255 -13.47 9.54 -9.84
CA ILE A 255 -13.29 9.36 -8.40
C ILE A 255 -13.92 8.01 -8.03
N PRO A 256 -13.17 7.00 -7.55
CA PRO A 256 -13.78 5.79 -7.03
C PRO A 256 -14.64 6.19 -5.82
N ALA A 257 -15.90 5.79 -5.82
CA ALA A 257 -16.81 6.11 -4.73
C ALA A 257 -16.26 5.53 -3.42
N SER A 258 -15.69 6.39 -2.57
CA SER A 258 -15.27 6.03 -1.22
C SER A 258 -16.52 5.83 -0.38
N VAL A 259 -17.09 4.63 -0.49
CA VAL A 259 -18.21 4.19 0.35
C VAL A 259 -17.66 4.11 1.77
N ASN A 260 -17.79 5.20 2.52
CA ASN A 260 -17.40 5.32 3.92
C ASN A 260 -18.35 4.53 4.86
N GLY A 261 -18.87 3.39 4.38
CA GLY A 261 -19.40 2.32 5.20
C GLY A 261 -18.24 1.45 5.64
N LYS A 262 -17.92 1.49 6.94
CA LYS A 262 -16.98 0.54 7.56
C LYS A 262 -17.50 -0.88 7.27
N ALA A 263 -16.77 -1.65 6.47
CA ALA A 263 -17.22 -2.97 6.04
C ALA A 263 -17.63 -3.83 7.26
N PRO A 264 -18.76 -4.55 7.19
CA PRO A 264 -19.22 -5.36 8.32
C PRO A 264 -18.13 -6.36 8.71
N SER A 265 -17.88 -6.52 10.02
CA SER A 265 -16.87 -7.47 10.49
C SER A 265 -17.22 -8.87 9.98
N ILE A 266 -16.39 -9.43 9.10
CA ILE A 266 -16.58 -10.79 8.60
C ILE A 266 -16.39 -11.81 9.73
N VAL A 267 -15.60 -11.45 10.75
CA VAL A 267 -15.43 -12.17 12.00
C VAL A 267 -16.58 -11.80 12.95
N THR A 268 -17.59 -12.67 13.02
CA THR A 268 -18.65 -12.69 14.03
C THR A 268 -18.87 -14.13 14.49
N GLU A 269 -19.43 -14.32 15.68
CA GLU A 269 -19.73 -15.66 16.22
C GLU A 269 -20.66 -16.47 15.30
N SER A 270 -21.67 -15.82 14.71
CA SER A 270 -22.58 -16.44 13.74
C SER A 270 -21.86 -16.93 12.48
N ASN A 271 -20.94 -16.12 11.95
CA ASN A 271 -20.15 -16.49 10.78
C ASN A 271 -19.15 -17.62 11.10
N ILE A 272 -18.55 -17.61 12.30
CA ILE A 272 -17.65 -18.67 12.76
C ILE A 272 -18.40 -19.99 12.94
N LYS A 273 -19.59 -19.97 13.57
CA LYS A 273 -20.45 -21.16 13.69
C LYS A 273 -20.87 -21.71 12.33
N LEU A 274 -21.28 -20.83 11.40
CA LEU A 274 -21.60 -21.21 10.02
C LEU A 274 -20.40 -21.85 9.29
N LEU A 275 -19.18 -21.33 9.50
CA LEU A 275 -17.97 -21.92 8.93
C LEU A 275 -17.68 -23.33 9.50
N PHE A 276 -17.88 -23.56 10.80
CA PHE A 276 -17.78 -24.90 11.39
C PHE A 276 -18.81 -25.87 10.79
N ASP A 277 -20.06 -25.44 10.63
CA ASP A 277 -21.11 -26.26 9.99
C ASP A 277 -20.81 -26.56 8.52
N ILE A 278 -20.22 -25.62 7.78
CA ILE A 278 -19.77 -25.82 6.40
C ILE A 278 -18.62 -26.81 6.35
N GLN A 279 -17.58 -26.66 7.19
CA GLN A 279 -16.45 -27.57 7.18
C GLN A 279 -16.88 -29.00 7.56
N LYS A 280 -17.71 -29.16 8.60
CA LYS A 280 -18.31 -30.45 8.98
C LYS A 280 -19.14 -31.11 7.86
N LYS A 281 -19.81 -30.32 7.01
CA LYS A 281 -20.52 -30.82 5.82
C LYS A 281 -19.57 -31.25 4.71
N VAL A 282 -18.47 -30.52 4.50
CA VAL A 282 -17.42 -30.85 3.51
C VAL A 282 -16.67 -32.12 3.89
N ASP A 283 -16.24 -32.25 5.15
CA ASP A 283 -15.56 -33.44 5.67
C ASP A 283 -16.47 -34.69 5.64
N GLY A 284 -17.78 -34.49 5.69
CA GLY A 284 -18.80 -35.54 5.54
C GLY A 284 -19.08 -35.99 4.09
N ILE A 285 -18.49 -35.37 3.07
CA ILE A 285 -18.76 -35.71 1.66
C ILE A 285 -18.22 -37.12 1.35
N ARG A 286 -19.08 -37.93 0.72
CA ARG A 286 -18.75 -39.23 0.12
C ARG A 286 -19.31 -39.32 -1.29
N ALA A 287 -18.54 -39.91 -2.20
CA ALA A 287 -18.90 -40.12 -3.59
C ALA A 287 -18.79 -41.61 -3.95
N ASN A 288 -19.60 -42.09 -4.89
CA ASN A 288 -19.47 -43.44 -5.44
C ASN A 288 -18.59 -43.39 -6.69
N TYR A 289 -17.45 -44.09 -6.67
CA TYR A 289 -16.51 -44.20 -7.78
C TYR A 289 -16.29 -45.69 -8.08
N PHE A 290 -16.72 -46.14 -9.27
CA PHE A 290 -16.66 -47.54 -9.70
C PHE A 290 -17.19 -48.55 -8.67
N GLY A 291 -18.30 -48.22 -7.98
CA GLY A 291 -18.92 -49.07 -6.97
C GLY A 291 -18.30 -48.98 -5.57
N THR A 292 -17.18 -48.26 -5.42
CA THR A 292 -16.55 -48.00 -4.13
C THR A 292 -17.00 -46.65 -3.57
N MET A 293 -17.38 -46.59 -2.30
CA MET A 293 -17.71 -45.34 -1.63
C MET A 293 -16.44 -44.66 -1.12
N VAL A 294 -16.00 -43.60 -1.80
CA VAL A 294 -14.79 -42.82 -1.51
C VAL A 294 -15.16 -41.58 -0.69
N SER A 295 -14.38 -41.28 0.34
CA SER A 295 -14.53 -40.13 1.23
C SER A 295 -13.43 -39.09 1.00
N LEU A 296 -13.63 -37.86 1.51
CA LEU A 296 -12.57 -36.84 1.47
C LEU A 296 -11.28 -37.32 2.15
N THR A 297 -11.41 -38.11 3.22
CA THR A 297 -10.30 -38.69 3.97
C THR A 297 -9.48 -39.74 3.21
N ASP A 298 -9.95 -40.24 2.07
CA ASP A 298 -9.22 -41.21 1.23
C ASP A 298 -8.37 -40.53 0.15
N ILE A 299 -8.68 -39.29 -0.21
CA ILE A 299 -8.09 -38.55 -1.33
C ILE A 299 -7.32 -37.29 -0.92
N CYS A 300 -7.44 -36.85 0.33
CA CYS A 300 -6.80 -35.63 0.82
C CYS A 300 -5.27 -35.76 0.96
N MET A 301 -4.56 -34.64 0.89
CA MET A 301 -3.13 -34.57 1.21
C MET A 301 -2.91 -34.78 2.72
N LYS A 302 -1.93 -35.62 3.09
CA LYS A 302 -1.63 -36.00 4.48
C LYS A 302 -0.14 -35.80 4.78
N PRO A 303 0.29 -34.59 5.21
CA PRO A 303 1.70 -34.30 5.45
C PRO A 303 2.23 -34.97 6.74
N LEU A 304 1.34 -35.29 7.69
CA LEU A 304 1.66 -35.93 8.96
C LEU A 304 0.60 -36.99 9.29
N GLY A 305 1.00 -38.26 9.29
CA GLY A 305 0.14 -39.36 9.76
C GLY A 305 -1.09 -39.63 8.89
N LYS A 306 -2.28 -39.56 9.50
CA LYS A 306 -3.55 -40.03 8.90
C LYS A 306 -4.54 -38.91 8.56
N ASP A 307 -4.29 -37.69 9.01
CA ASP A 307 -5.24 -36.59 9.00
C ASP A 307 -5.05 -35.68 7.78
N CYS A 308 -6.15 -35.10 7.29
CA CYS A 308 -6.14 -34.25 6.11
C CYS A 308 -5.53 -32.87 6.39
N ALA A 309 -4.64 -32.40 5.52
CA ALA A 309 -4.27 -31.00 5.45
C ALA A 309 -5.45 -30.15 4.94
N THR A 310 -6.17 -29.51 5.87
CA THR A 310 -7.01 -28.35 5.59
C THR A 310 -6.26 -27.05 5.89
N GLN A 311 -6.72 -25.91 5.37
CA GLN A 311 -6.23 -24.58 5.73
C GLN A 311 -7.41 -23.65 6.02
N SER A 312 -7.66 -23.36 7.30
CA SER A 312 -8.84 -22.66 7.77
C SER A 312 -8.57 -21.93 9.09
N VAL A 313 -9.14 -20.73 9.27
CA VAL A 313 -9.06 -19.97 10.55
C VAL A 313 -9.60 -20.80 11.72
N LEU A 314 -10.51 -21.73 11.47
CA LEU A 314 -11.07 -22.63 12.47
C LEU A 314 -10.02 -23.53 13.14
N GLN A 315 -8.90 -23.84 12.46
CA GLN A 315 -7.82 -24.65 13.05
C GLN A 315 -7.13 -23.93 14.21
N ALA A 316 -7.01 -22.61 14.14
CA ALA A 316 -6.47 -21.79 15.23
C ALA A 316 -7.45 -21.63 16.42
N LEU A 317 -8.72 -21.96 16.22
CA LEU A 317 -9.75 -22.02 17.27
C LEU A 317 -9.89 -23.42 17.86
N ALA A 318 -9.79 -24.47 17.04
CA ALA A 318 -9.87 -25.87 17.47
C ALA A 318 -8.78 -26.24 18.48
N ASN A 319 -7.56 -25.69 18.33
CA ASN A 319 -6.45 -25.89 19.26
C ASN A 319 -6.51 -25.00 20.52
N ARG A 320 -7.67 -24.40 20.83
CA ARG A 320 -7.92 -23.52 21.99
C ARG A 320 -9.21 -23.86 22.74
N ALA A 321 -9.83 -25.01 22.44
CA ALA A 321 -11.09 -25.49 23.01
C ALA A 321 -10.87 -26.75 23.88
#